data_AF-A0A4V2Y714-F1
#
_entry.id   AF-A0A4V2Y714-F1
#
_cell.length_a   1.000
_cell.length_b   1.000
_cell.length_c   1.000
_cell.angle_alpha   90.00
_cell.angle_beta   90.00
_cell.angle_gamma   90.00
#
_symmetry.space_group_name_H-M   'P 1'
#
loop_
_entity.id
_entity.type
_entity.pdbx_description
1 polymer ?
#
loop_
_entity_poly.entity_id
_entity_poly.type
_entity_poly.pdbx_seq_one_letter_code
_entity_poly.pdbx_strand_id
1 'polypeptide(L)'
;MRRRRRVATIVQHLRPLPGSIAMSTRISSTLHSARSHNLLLEIATLTGHSDAGSPPALSGWAVADDRGIFIRVAQDAEEQIVHFELWDNDPAGRRSPPPSRDDLPVEVQETFTIDAPTGELAFRERNGTVRNVFTVRPGRYHARIAGRQRKMARERAAAGRISNGRESYTVQLWPESASTGNGLVAATQHVATTGYGMFGFYDENEDSDHPEPEITGAWFSATSRAVDVRPMCQLPEPGIRFELWADAPPGDVLHTGDEPEVQKRLKFQVTQGSIALYAVAAGSEPGAFSLPPGGYHLHLLGYRRSIMPTIEKELYAREISPLDDEWKRTEGTELYVARFWPEHDNGEPEAAQQWEPDRLKAIRTWAKTNGLAVNDSGPIPPTIIAQYDAATP
;
A
#
# COMPACT_ATOMS: atom_id res chain seq x y z
N MET A 1 -2.62 54.09 32.64
CA MET A 1 -2.01 54.27 31.30
C MET A 1 -1.77 52.92 30.65
N ARG A 2 -2.59 52.56 29.66
CA ARG A 2 -2.46 51.34 28.83
C ARG A 2 -1.84 51.73 27.49
N ARG A 3 -0.86 50.98 26.99
CA ARG A 3 -0.56 50.88 25.55
C ARG A 3 -0.27 49.43 25.19
N ARG A 4 -1.27 48.76 24.60
CA ARG A 4 -1.10 47.51 23.83
C ARG A 4 -0.64 47.91 22.42
N ARG A 5 0.49 47.39 21.95
CA ARG A 5 0.85 47.40 20.52
C ARG A 5 0.17 46.20 19.86
N ARG A 6 -0.66 46.46 18.84
CA ARG A 6 -1.12 45.46 17.87
C ARG A 6 -0.02 45.31 16.81
N VAL A 7 0.42 44.08 16.56
CA VAL A 7 1.18 43.72 15.35
C VAL A 7 0.16 43.09 14.41
N ALA A 8 -0.08 43.74 13.27
CA ALA A 8 -0.91 43.21 12.20
C ALA A 8 -0.02 42.35 11.29
N THR A 9 -0.32 41.05 11.21
CA THR A 9 0.27 40.16 10.21
C THR A 9 -0.48 40.34 8.91
N ILE A 10 0.19 40.91 7.91
CA ILE A 10 -0.28 40.98 6.53
C ILE A 10 -0.08 39.59 5.92
N VAL A 11 -1.18 38.87 5.65
CA VAL A 11 -1.17 37.66 4.82
C VAL A 11 -1.25 38.11 3.37
N GLN A 12 -0.12 38.06 2.65
CA GLN A 12 -0.12 38.19 1.20
C GLN A 12 -0.61 36.88 0.58
N HIS A 13 -1.78 36.91 -0.03
CA HIS A 13 -2.24 35.86 -0.95
C HIS A 13 -1.36 35.87 -2.21
N LEU A 14 -0.41 34.94 -2.28
CA LEU A 14 0.29 34.62 -3.52
C LEU A 14 -0.61 33.69 -4.35
N ARG A 15 -1.19 34.22 -5.43
CA ARG A 15 -1.68 33.38 -6.54
C ARG A 15 -0.46 32.77 -7.25
N PRO A 16 -0.48 31.48 -7.63
CA PRO A 16 0.60 30.90 -8.41
C PRO A 16 0.62 31.49 -9.83
N LEU A 17 1.80 31.84 -10.31
CA LEU A 17 2.06 32.30 -11.67
C LEU A 17 1.96 31.12 -12.67
N PRO A 18 1.47 31.34 -13.89
CA PRO A 18 1.45 30.32 -14.93
C PRO A 18 2.89 30.10 -15.45
N GLY A 19 3.40 28.88 -15.32
CA GLY A 19 4.77 28.50 -15.72
C GLY A 19 5.58 27.75 -14.67
N SER A 20 4.98 27.33 -13.56
CA SER A 20 5.64 26.46 -12.57
C SER A 20 5.92 25.10 -13.22
N ILE A 21 7.20 24.79 -13.47
CA ILE A 21 7.66 23.43 -13.76
C ILE A 21 7.23 22.59 -12.56
N ALA A 22 6.29 21.67 -12.75
CA ALA A 22 5.86 20.77 -11.68
C ALA A 22 7.10 20.05 -11.14
N MET A 23 7.44 20.31 -9.86
CA MET A 23 8.54 19.62 -9.21
C MET A 23 8.12 18.17 -8.99
N SER A 24 8.92 17.22 -9.47
CA SER A 24 8.73 15.79 -9.17
C SER A 24 8.93 15.55 -7.67
N THR A 25 7.96 14.87 -7.07
CA THR A 25 7.87 14.52 -5.65
C THR A 25 7.92 13.00 -5.51
N ARG A 26 8.81 12.52 -4.63
CA ARG A 26 8.84 11.11 -4.25
C ARG A 26 7.62 10.81 -3.38
N ILE A 27 6.77 9.90 -3.86
CA ILE A 27 5.54 9.45 -3.22
C ILE A 27 5.85 8.45 -2.11
N SER A 28 6.70 7.46 -2.40
CA SER A 28 7.08 6.44 -1.42
C SER A 28 8.52 5.96 -1.66
N SER A 29 9.12 5.39 -0.61
CA SER A 29 10.49 4.90 -0.59
C SER A 29 10.54 3.67 0.30
N THR A 30 10.95 2.52 -0.23
CA THR A 30 11.02 1.27 0.55
C THR A 30 12.33 0.54 0.26
N LEU A 31 12.94 0.00 1.31
CA LEU A 31 14.19 -0.75 1.23
C LEU A 31 13.88 -2.24 1.29
N HIS A 32 14.40 -2.98 0.33
CA HIS A 32 14.16 -4.41 0.20
C HIS A 32 15.47 -5.17 0.13
N SER A 33 15.42 -6.41 0.61
CA SER A 33 16.47 -7.38 0.39
C SER A 33 15.96 -8.57 -0.42
N ALA A 34 16.78 -9.02 -1.36
CA ALA A 34 16.47 -10.18 -2.18
C ALA A 34 17.69 -11.09 -2.30
N ARG A 35 17.46 -12.40 -2.31
CA ARG A 35 18.51 -13.35 -2.68
C ARG A 35 18.60 -13.39 -4.21
N SER A 36 19.81 -13.55 -4.72
CA SER A 36 20.00 -13.81 -6.14
C SER A 36 20.73 -15.13 -6.31
N HIS A 37 20.02 -16.20 -6.67
CA HIS A 37 20.62 -17.39 -7.26
C HIS A 37 20.45 -17.32 -8.78
N ASN A 38 21.43 -17.84 -9.52
CA ASN A 38 21.48 -17.80 -10.98
C ASN A 38 21.60 -16.39 -11.57
N LEU A 39 22.15 -15.45 -10.79
CA LEU A 39 22.50 -14.10 -11.23
C LEU A 39 21.34 -13.26 -11.81
N LEU A 40 20.08 -13.49 -11.38
CA LEU A 40 18.92 -12.79 -11.94
C LEU A 40 17.90 -12.31 -10.88
N LEU A 41 17.44 -11.07 -11.02
CA LEU A 41 16.34 -10.47 -10.27
C LEU A 41 15.21 -10.06 -11.25
N GLU A 42 13.96 -10.10 -10.81
CA GLU A 42 12.77 -9.82 -11.63
C GLU A 42 11.85 -8.82 -10.94
N ILE A 43 11.39 -7.82 -11.67
CA ILE A 43 10.28 -6.93 -11.33
C ILE A 43 9.12 -7.27 -12.28
N ALA A 44 8.05 -7.85 -11.77
CA ALA A 44 6.95 -8.34 -12.62
C ALA A 44 5.58 -8.13 -11.97
N THR A 45 4.52 -8.26 -12.75
CA THR A 45 3.15 -8.27 -12.22
C THR A 45 2.86 -9.61 -11.55
N LEU A 46 2.04 -9.61 -10.49
CA LEU A 46 1.65 -10.86 -9.81
C LEU A 46 0.89 -11.82 -10.75
N THR A 47 0.15 -11.29 -11.72
CA THR A 47 -0.62 -12.07 -12.71
C THR A 47 0.18 -12.51 -13.93
N GLY A 48 1.37 -11.94 -14.17
CA GLY A 48 2.24 -12.27 -15.31
C GLY A 48 3.01 -13.59 -15.18
N HIS A 49 2.70 -14.42 -14.17
CA HIS A 49 3.40 -15.68 -13.94
C HIS A 49 2.97 -16.74 -14.95
N SER A 50 3.84 -17.02 -15.93
CA SER A 50 3.82 -18.27 -16.66
C SER A 50 5.09 -19.04 -16.33
N ASP A 51 4.94 -20.12 -15.57
CA ASP A 51 5.97 -21.03 -15.04
C ASP A 51 6.83 -21.75 -16.11
N ALA A 52 6.87 -21.30 -17.36
CA ALA A 52 7.40 -22.11 -18.47
C ALA A 52 8.20 -21.34 -19.54
N GLY A 53 8.78 -20.18 -19.20
CA GLY A 53 9.63 -19.42 -20.13
C GLY A 53 11.12 -19.45 -19.82
N SER A 54 11.97 -19.75 -20.81
CA SER A 54 13.38 -19.32 -20.79
C SER A 54 13.44 -17.79 -20.63
N PRO A 55 14.43 -17.24 -19.91
CA PRO A 55 14.50 -15.79 -19.74
C PRO A 55 14.72 -15.17 -21.12
N PRO A 56 14.27 -13.93 -21.36
CA PRO A 56 14.68 -13.22 -22.57
C PRO A 56 16.21 -13.24 -22.66
N ALA A 57 16.74 -13.39 -23.87
CA ALA A 57 18.17 -13.35 -24.09
C ALA A 57 18.70 -11.97 -23.65
N LEU A 58 19.33 -11.93 -22.47
CA LEU A 58 19.87 -10.71 -21.88
C LEU A 58 21.03 -10.21 -22.74
N SER A 59 20.77 -9.22 -23.59
CA SER A 59 21.78 -8.50 -24.38
C SER A 59 22.62 -7.53 -23.52
N GLY A 60 22.30 -7.39 -22.23
CA GLY A 60 22.93 -6.45 -21.31
C GLY A 60 22.79 -6.83 -19.84
N TRP A 61 22.83 -5.80 -18.99
CA TRP A 61 22.72 -5.94 -17.54
C TRP A 61 21.27 -5.91 -17.03
N ALA A 62 20.35 -5.38 -17.83
CA ALA A 62 18.92 -5.47 -17.61
C ALA A 62 18.19 -5.61 -18.97
N VAL A 63 16.98 -6.15 -18.96
CA VAL A 63 16.09 -6.21 -20.13
C VAL A 63 14.64 -6.15 -19.65
N ALA A 64 13.76 -5.57 -20.44
CA ALA A 64 12.32 -5.61 -20.20
C ALA A 64 11.62 -6.39 -21.32
N ASP A 65 10.58 -7.13 -20.97
CA ASP A 65 9.62 -7.72 -21.88
C ASP A 65 8.19 -7.53 -21.36
N ASP A 66 7.22 -8.17 -21.99
CA ASP A 66 5.79 -8.07 -21.64
C ASP A 66 5.47 -8.65 -20.23
N ARG A 67 6.41 -9.38 -19.61
CA ARG A 67 6.23 -10.03 -18.30
C ARG A 67 6.83 -9.22 -17.16
N GLY A 68 7.89 -8.46 -17.44
CA GLY A 68 8.55 -7.65 -16.43
C GLY A 68 9.92 -7.15 -16.85
N ILE A 69 10.67 -6.69 -15.85
CA ILE A 69 12.04 -6.22 -16.00
C ILE A 69 12.96 -7.19 -15.28
N PHE A 70 13.94 -7.71 -16.02
CA PHE A 70 14.93 -8.64 -15.52
C PHE A 70 16.28 -7.94 -15.37
N ILE A 71 16.89 -8.07 -14.20
CA ILE A 71 18.18 -7.48 -13.86
C ILE A 71 19.19 -8.60 -13.67
N ARG A 72 20.27 -8.58 -14.44
CA ARG A 72 21.41 -9.47 -14.25
C ARG A 72 22.29 -8.92 -13.13
N VAL A 73 22.40 -9.64 -12.03
CA VAL A 73 23.31 -9.27 -10.94
C VAL A 73 24.77 -9.61 -11.29
N ALA A 74 25.70 -8.86 -10.73
CA ALA A 74 27.13 -9.04 -10.96
C ALA A 74 27.72 -10.23 -10.21
N GLN A 75 27.11 -10.61 -9.08
CA GLN A 75 27.55 -11.67 -8.20
C GLN A 75 26.33 -12.30 -7.51
N ASP A 76 26.34 -13.63 -7.35
CA ASP A 76 25.38 -14.31 -6.48
C ASP A 76 25.67 -13.89 -5.03
N ALA A 77 24.65 -13.34 -4.37
CA ALA A 77 24.73 -12.91 -2.99
C ALA A 77 23.53 -13.45 -2.22
N GLU A 78 23.76 -13.75 -0.94
CA GLU A 78 22.68 -14.08 -0.01
C GLU A 78 21.72 -12.90 0.18
N GLU A 79 22.16 -11.68 -0.11
CA GLU A 79 21.37 -10.47 0.05
C GLU A 79 21.82 -9.36 -0.93
N GLN A 80 20.94 -9.00 -1.84
CA GLN A 80 21.01 -7.84 -2.73
C GLN A 80 20.09 -6.76 -2.17
N ILE A 81 20.60 -5.53 -2.02
CA ILE A 81 19.77 -4.41 -1.57
C ILE A 81 19.10 -3.76 -2.77
N VAL A 82 17.78 -3.64 -2.70
CA VAL A 82 16.99 -2.94 -3.71
C VAL A 82 16.14 -1.87 -3.05
N HIS A 83 16.37 -0.63 -3.46
CA HIS A 83 15.60 0.52 -3.00
C HIS A 83 14.54 0.87 -4.04
N PHE A 84 13.28 0.75 -3.67
CA PHE A 84 12.15 1.10 -4.53
C PHE A 84 11.66 2.49 -4.18
N GLU A 85 11.48 3.32 -5.21
CA GLU A 85 10.95 4.67 -5.09
C GLU A 85 9.81 4.86 -6.08
N LEU A 86 8.64 5.29 -5.58
CA LEU A 86 7.55 5.73 -6.42
C LEU A 86 7.58 7.25 -6.52
N TRP A 87 7.43 7.78 -7.72
CA TRP A 87 7.46 9.21 -8.02
C TRP A 87 6.21 9.61 -8.79
N ASP A 88 5.76 10.84 -8.58
CA ASP A 88 4.62 11.42 -9.30
C ASP A 88 4.96 11.81 -10.76
N ASN A 89 6.24 11.99 -11.06
CA ASN A 89 6.79 12.41 -12.34
C ASN A 89 8.26 12.02 -12.45
N ASP A 90 8.86 12.20 -13.64
CA ASP A 90 10.27 11.86 -13.86
C ASP A 90 11.20 12.52 -12.81
N PRO A 91 11.94 11.73 -12.01
CA PRO A 91 12.85 12.26 -10.99
C PRO A 91 14.05 13.03 -11.55
N ALA A 92 14.33 12.96 -12.87
CA ALA A 92 15.43 13.67 -13.52
C ALA A 92 15.31 15.21 -13.45
N GLY A 93 14.13 15.75 -13.14
CA GLY A 93 13.92 17.19 -12.97
C GLY A 93 14.51 17.78 -11.68
N ARG A 94 14.85 16.95 -10.69
CA ARG A 94 15.59 17.42 -9.50
C ARG A 94 17.07 17.51 -9.85
N ARG A 95 17.68 18.67 -9.55
CA ARG A 95 19.09 18.67 -9.13
C ARG A 95 19.14 17.73 -7.92
N SER A 96 19.72 16.54 -8.09
CA SER A 96 19.90 15.61 -6.98
C SER A 96 20.44 16.39 -5.78
N PRO A 97 19.95 16.14 -4.55
CA PRO A 97 20.67 16.61 -3.37
C PRO A 97 22.13 16.15 -3.52
N PRO A 98 23.12 16.95 -3.07
CA PRO A 98 24.51 16.53 -3.12
C PRO A 98 24.59 15.13 -2.50
N PRO A 99 25.28 14.18 -3.15
CA PRO A 99 25.33 12.80 -2.69
C PRO A 99 25.69 12.81 -1.20
N SER A 100 24.89 12.11 -0.40
CA SER A 100 25.27 11.81 0.96
C SER A 100 26.61 11.08 0.95
N ARG A 101 27.33 11.09 2.07
CA ARG A 101 28.66 10.45 2.16
C ARG A 101 28.64 8.94 1.85
N ASP A 102 27.44 8.35 1.82
CA ASP A 102 27.14 6.95 1.52
C ASP A 102 26.50 6.72 0.14
N ASP A 103 26.24 7.77 -0.65
CA ASP A 103 25.72 7.65 -2.01
C ASP A 103 26.84 7.25 -2.98
N LEU A 104 26.97 5.94 -3.14
CA LEU A 104 27.89 5.35 -4.10
C LEU A 104 27.52 5.76 -5.53
N PRO A 105 28.51 5.98 -6.41
CA PRO A 105 28.25 6.40 -7.78
C PRO A 105 27.46 5.32 -8.53
N VAL A 106 26.47 5.77 -9.30
CA VAL A 106 25.71 4.92 -10.22
C VAL A 106 26.65 4.46 -11.33
N GLU A 107 26.84 3.15 -11.45
CA GLU A 107 27.71 2.56 -12.48
C GLU A 107 26.96 2.29 -13.78
N VAL A 108 25.70 1.90 -13.66
CA VAL A 108 24.80 1.62 -14.77
C VAL A 108 23.42 2.18 -14.47
N GLN A 109 22.76 2.71 -15.49
CA GLN A 109 21.40 3.20 -15.39
C GLN A 109 20.67 2.95 -16.69
N GLU A 110 19.43 2.47 -16.59
CA GLU A 110 18.59 2.23 -17.74
C GLU A 110 17.13 2.50 -17.37
N THR A 111 16.31 2.92 -18.33
CA THR A 111 14.90 3.22 -18.11
C THR A 111 14.07 2.36 -19.05
N PHE A 112 13.13 1.62 -18.46
CA PHE A 112 12.22 0.72 -19.14
C PHE A 112 10.78 1.20 -18.98
N THR A 113 9.86 0.54 -19.67
CA THR A 113 8.42 0.64 -19.40
C THR A 113 7.93 -0.66 -18.79
N ILE A 114 7.04 -0.58 -17.81
CA ILE A 114 6.37 -1.74 -17.21
C ILE A 114 4.88 -1.46 -17.06
N ASP A 115 4.07 -2.46 -17.42
CA ASP A 115 2.63 -2.43 -17.21
C ASP A 115 2.30 -3.04 -15.85
N ALA A 116 1.53 -2.32 -15.04
CA ALA A 116 1.01 -2.77 -13.76
C ALA A 116 -0.52 -2.76 -13.80
N PRO A 117 -1.19 -3.68 -14.51
CA PRO A 117 -2.63 -3.63 -14.76
C PRO A 117 -3.48 -3.80 -13.49
N THR A 118 -2.97 -4.51 -12.49
CA THR A 118 -3.63 -4.67 -11.18
C THR A 118 -3.12 -3.68 -10.14
N GLY A 119 -2.11 -2.88 -10.49
CA GLY A 119 -1.36 -2.08 -9.54
C GLY A 119 -0.38 -2.89 -8.69
N GLU A 120 -0.34 -4.22 -8.78
CA GLU A 120 0.55 -5.04 -7.97
C GLU A 120 1.79 -5.44 -8.76
N LEU A 121 2.94 -4.92 -8.34
CA LEU A 121 4.26 -5.28 -8.83
C LEU A 121 4.95 -6.11 -7.76
N ALA A 122 5.66 -7.15 -8.14
CA ALA A 122 6.45 -7.98 -7.27
C ALA A 122 7.92 -7.85 -7.64
N PHE A 123 8.77 -7.77 -6.62
CA PHE A 123 10.19 -8.02 -6.77
C PHE A 123 10.50 -9.44 -6.31
N ARG A 124 11.04 -10.25 -7.21
CA ARG A 124 11.29 -11.67 -6.94
C ARG A 124 12.58 -12.17 -7.56
N GLU A 125 13.03 -13.28 -7.02
CA GLU A 125 13.98 -14.16 -7.68
C GLU A 125 13.22 -15.03 -8.69
N ARG A 126 13.82 -15.34 -9.84
CA ARG A 126 13.15 -16.04 -10.95
C ARG A 126 12.54 -17.41 -10.58
N ASN A 127 13.13 -18.07 -9.58
CA ASN A 127 12.64 -19.36 -9.04
C ASN A 127 12.34 -19.27 -7.54
N GLY A 128 12.29 -18.05 -6.99
CA GLY A 128 12.07 -17.83 -5.57
C GLY A 128 10.62 -17.44 -5.28
N THR A 129 10.23 -17.59 -4.02
CA THR A 129 8.96 -17.08 -3.51
C THR A 129 8.86 -15.58 -3.81
N VAL A 130 7.67 -15.09 -4.13
CA VAL A 130 7.40 -13.64 -4.14
C VAL A 130 7.75 -13.11 -2.75
N ARG A 131 8.74 -12.22 -2.66
CA ARG A 131 9.20 -11.72 -1.34
C ARG A 131 8.73 -10.30 -1.04
N ASN A 132 8.48 -9.49 -2.07
CA ASN A 132 8.15 -8.09 -1.88
C ASN A 132 7.11 -7.66 -2.91
N VAL A 133 5.87 -7.38 -2.48
CA VAL A 133 4.79 -6.86 -3.33
C VAL A 133 4.65 -5.37 -3.08
N PHE A 134 4.63 -4.62 -4.16
CA PHE A 134 4.48 -3.17 -4.23
C PHE A 134 3.15 -2.88 -4.88
N THR A 135 2.38 -1.98 -4.26
CA THR A 135 1.15 -1.50 -4.87
C THR A 135 1.37 -0.12 -5.46
N VAL A 136 1.30 -0.03 -6.78
CA VAL A 136 1.22 1.20 -7.57
C VAL A 136 -0.21 1.37 -8.08
N ARG A 137 -0.54 2.52 -8.69
CA ARG A 137 -1.83 2.65 -9.39
C ARG A 137 -1.84 1.67 -10.56
N PRO A 138 -2.99 1.07 -10.90
CA PRO A 138 -3.13 0.39 -12.18
C PRO A 138 -2.71 1.29 -13.34
N GLY A 139 -1.77 0.86 -14.17
CA GLY A 139 -1.33 1.65 -15.31
C GLY A 139 0.06 1.31 -15.81
N ARG A 140 0.53 2.13 -16.75
CA ARG A 140 1.84 2.00 -17.38
C ARG A 140 2.85 2.94 -16.73
N TYR A 141 4.01 2.41 -16.38
CA TYR A 141 5.06 3.13 -15.67
C TYR A 141 6.35 3.15 -16.47
N HIS A 142 7.07 4.25 -16.37
CA HIS A 142 8.51 4.24 -16.57
C HIS A 142 9.19 3.70 -15.32
N ALA A 143 10.19 2.84 -15.53
CA ALA A 143 10.99 2.23 -14.48
C ALA A 143 12.47 2.48 -14.74
N ARG A 144 13.08 3.39 -13.97
CA ARG A 144 14.52 3.62 -14.00
C ARG A 144 15.22 2.74 -12.99
N ILE A 145 16.15 1.93 -13.47
CA ILE A 145 16.95 1.05 -12.64
C ILE A 145 18.38 1.58 -12.64
N ALA A 146 18.94 1.80 -11.46
CA ALA A 146 20.30 2.26 -11.26
C ALA A 146 21.07 1.24 -10.43
N GLY A 147 22.15 0.68 -10.96
CA GLY A 147 23.02 -0.28 -10.28
C GLY A 147 24.31 0.35 -9.76
N ARG A 148 24.74 -0.04 -8.55
CA ARG A 148 25.95 0.46 -7.87
C ARG A 148 26.82 -0.71 -7.40
N GLN A 149 28.12 -0.46 -7.28
CA GLN A 149 29.14 -1.44 -6.86
C GLN A 149 29.24 -2.71 -7.71
N ARG A 150 28.71 -2.71 -8.95
CA ARG A 150 28.68 -3.89 -9.82
C ARG A 150 30.09 -4.31 -10.23
N LYS A 151 30.97 -3.37 -10.52
CA LYS A 151 32.37 -3.64 -10.88
C LYS A 151 33.10 -4.34 -9.73
N MET A 152 32.95 -3.82 -8.51
CA MET A 152 33.55 -4.40 -7.31
C MET A 152 33.03 -5.81 -7.03
N ALA A 153 31.72 -6.03 -7.21
CA ALA A 153 31.10 -7.35 -7.10
C ALA A 153 31.68 -8.34 -8.14
N ARG A 154 31.82 -7.93 -9.41
CA ARG A 154 32.45 -8.78 -10.47
C ARG A 154 33.89 -9.16 -10.14
N GLU A 155 34.71 -8.20 -9.71
CA GLU A 155 36.11 -8.43 -9.37
C GLU A 155 36.24 -9.42 -8.19
N ARG A 156 35.34 -9.33 -7.20
CA ARG A 156 35.33 -10.25 -6.06
C ARG A 156 34.80 -11.63 -6.41
N ALA A 157 33.75 -11.72 -7.23
CA ALA A 157 33.27 -12.97 -7.78
C ALA A 157 34.37 -13.70 -8.57
N ALA A 158 35.11 -12.97 -9.41
CA ALA A 158 36.27 -13.50 -10.14
C ALA A 158 37.40 -13.98 -9.21
N ALA A 159 37.54 -13.36 -8.04
CA ALA A 159 38.50 -13.77 -7.02
C ALA A 159 38.02 -14.93 -6.12
N GLY A 160 36.84 -15.51 -6.39
CA GLY A 160 36.27 -16.61 -5.61
C GLY A 160 35.87 -16.21 -4.18
N ARG A 161 35.70 -14.90 -3.91
CA ARG A 161 35.30 -14.39 -2.60
C ARG A 161 33.80 -14.13 -2.58
N ILE A 162 33.07 -14.93 -1.79
CA ILE A 162 31.75 -14.53 -1.31
C ILE A 162 32.00 -13.37 -0.34
N SER A 163 31.52 -12.18 -0.67
CA SER A 163 31.79 -10.99 0.14
C SER A 163 30.52 -10.23 0.44
N ASN A 164 30.50 -9.56 1.58
CA ASN A 164 29.48 -8.60 2.01
C ASN A 164 29.49 -7.29 1.18
N GLY A 165 30.12 -7.30 -0.01
CA GLY A 165 30.04 -6.21 -0.97
C GLY A 165 28.67 -6.18 -1.59
N ARG A 166 27.80 -5.35 -1.03
CA ARG A 166 26.41 -5.24 -1.47
C ARG A 166 26.35 -4.44 -2.76
N GLU A 167 26.36 -5.15 -3.88
CA GLU A 167 25.73 -4.64 -5.08
C GLU A 167 24.32 -4.16 -4.69
N SER A 168 23.96 -2.97 -5.14
CA SER A 168 22.70 -2.35 -4.75
C SER A 168 22.03 -1.69 -5.94
N TYR A 169 20.71 -1.68 -5.88
CA TYR A 169 19.86 -1.20 -6.94
C TYR A 169 18.92 -0.14 -6.42
N THR A 170 18.64 0.86 -7.23
CA THR A 170 17.48 1.74 -7.04
C THR A 170 16.54 1.54 -8.21
N VAL A 171 15.27 1.26 -7.92
CA VAL A 171 14.19 1.16 -8.89
C VAL A 171 13.27 2.35 -8.66
N GLN A 172 13.26 3.30 -9.59
CA GLN A 172 12.41 4.47 -9.55
C GLN A 172 11.26 4.29 -10.55
N LEU A 173 10.02 4.32 -10.07
CA LEU A 173 8.81 4.20 -10.88
C LEU A 173 8.10 5.56 -10.98
N TRP A 174 7.68 5.96 -12.17
CA TRP A 174 6.75 7.07 -12.37
C TRP A 174 5.81 6.77 -13.53
N PRO A 175 4.56 7.26 -13.51
CA PRO A 175 3.58 6.87 -14.52
C PRO A 175 3.92 7.48 -15.90
N GLU A 176 3.72 6.71 -16.99
CA GLU A 176 4.01 7.12 -18.38
C GLU A 176 3.09 8.27 -18.85
N SER A 177 1.88 8.31 -18.31
CA SER A 177 0.99 9.46 -18.41
C SER A 177 0.65 9.89 -17.00
N ALA A 178 0.57 11.20 -16.74
CA ALA A 178 -0.07 11.73 -15.55
C ALA A 178 -1.57 11.37 -15.61
N SER A 179 -1.90 10.10 -15.35
CA SER A 179 -3.26 9.62 -15.45
C SER A 179 -4.04 10.27 -14.31
N THR A 180 -5.06 11.03 -14.69
CA THR A 180 -6.20 11.52 -13.89
C THR A 180 -7.06 10.38 -13.31
N GLY A 181 -6.43 9.25 -12.94
CA GLY A 181 -7.09 8.02 -12.49
C GLY A 181 -7.20 7.94 -10.97
N ASN A 182 -8.45 7.89 -10.50
CA ASN A 182 -8.98 7.40 -9.22
C ASN A 182 -8.45 7.98 -7.90
N GLY A 183 -7.47 8.86 -7.86
CA GLY A 183 -7.10 9.56 -6.62
C GLY A 183 -6.28 8.74 -5.62
N LEU A 184 -6.03 7.43 -5.80
CA LEU A 184 -5.14 6.64 -4.93
C LEU A 184 -3.70 7.18 -4.97
N VAL A 185 -3.22 7.88 -3.94
CA VAL A 185 -1.86 8.48 -3.89
C VAL A 185 -0.76 7.44 -3.68
N ALA A 186 -0.90 6.54 -2.71
CA ALA A 186 0.13 5.57 -2.33
C ALA A 186 -0.49 4.29 -1.77
N ALA A 187 0.19 3.16 -1.87
CA ALA A 187 -0.24 1.92 -1.24
C ALA A 187 0.93 0.97 -0.93
N THR A 188 0.81 0.20 0.14
CA THR A 188 1.78 -0.83 0.57
C THR A 188 1.03 -2.02 1.14
N GLN A 189 1.53 -3.24 0.93
CA GLN A 189 0.96 -4.46 1.50
C GLN A 189 2.00 -5.22 2.32
N HIS A 190 1.56 -5.78 3.43
CA HIS A 190 2.35 -6.57 4.37
C HIS A 190 1.64 -7.86 4.73
N VAL A 191 2.42 -8.88 5.12
CA VAL A 191 1.91 -10.02 5.88
C VAL A 191 1.99 -9.63 7.35
N ALA A 192 0.86 -9.61 8.03
CA ALA A 192 0.79 -9.18 9.41
C ALA A 192 1.00 -10.38 10.33
N THR A 193 2.11 -10.38 11.05
CA THR A 193 2.30 -11.31 12.17
C THR A 193 1.20 -11.07 13.20
N THR A 194 0.64 -12.15 13.75
CA THR A 194 -0.40 -12.08 14.77
C THR A 194 0.15 -12.49 16.13
N GLY A 195 -0.36 -11.88 17.21
CA GLY A 195 -0.05 -12.25 18.58
C GLY A 195 -1.32 -12.24 19.41
N TYR A 196 -1.58 -13.32 20.16
CA TYR A 196 -2.83 -13.47 20.93
C TYR A 196 -4.12 -13.30 20.10
N GLY A 197 -4.10 -13.65 18.80
CA GLY A 197 -5.28 -13.57 17.95
C GLY A 197 -5.55 -12.19 17.37
N MET A 198 -4.56 -11.31 17.37
CA MET A 198 -4.69 -9.96 16.84
C MET A 198 -3.38 -9.41 16.27
N PHE A 199 -3.52 -8.46 15.36
CA PHE A 199 -2.47 -7.55 14.92
C PHE A 199 -3.08 -6.15 14.87
N GLY A 200 -2.26 -5.11 14.82
CA GLY A 200 -2.74 -3.73 14.77
C GLY A 200 -1.78 -2.81 14.06
N PHE A 201 -2.21 -1.58 13.83
CA PHE A 201 -1.39 -0.51 13.29
C PHE A 201 -1.67 0.80 14.01
N TYR A 202 -0.65 1.64 14.14
CA TYR A 202 -0.73 2.87 14.92
C TYR A 202 0.19 3.98 14.40
N ASP A 203 -0.16 5.23 14.72
CA ASP A 203 0.71 6.39 14.55
C ASP A 203 1.93 6.27 15.47
N GLU A 204 3.14 6.35 14.90
CA GLU A 204 4.42 6.11 15.59
C GLU A 204 4.79 7.19 16.62
N ASN A 205 3.97 7.42 17.63
CA ASN A 205 4.26 8.34 18.71
C ASN A 205 4.58 7.56 19.99
N GLU A 206 5.50 8.06 20.82
CA GLU A 206 5.81 7.44 22.12
C GLU A 206 4.58 7.36 23.05
N ASP A 207 3.59 8.23 22.82
CA ASP A 207 2.30 8.28 23.52
C ASP A 207 1.13 7.67 22.70
N SER A 208 1.40 6.76 21.76
CA SER A 208 0.32 6.12 21.00
C SER A 208 -0.52 5.22 21.90
N ASP A 209 -1.71 5.71 22.25
CA ASP A 209 -2.70 5.02 23.08
C ASP A 209 -3.24 3.80 22.32
N HIS A 210 -2.78 2.61 22.71
CA HIS A 210 -3.27 1.35 22.17
C HIS A 210 -4.73 1.15 22.61
N PRO A 211 -5.64 0.74 21.71
CA PRO A 211 -7.00 0.47 22.14
C PRO A 211 -6.98 -0.67 23.16
N GLU A 212 -7.71 -0.50 24.26
CA GLU A 212 -7.94 -1.63 25.16
C GLU A 212 -8.63 -2.74 24.34
N PRO A 213 -8.16 -3.99 24.42
CA PRO A 213 -8.76 -5.07 23.65
C PRO A 213 -10.22 -5.25 24.08
N GLU A 214 -11.16 -4.77 23.26
CA GLU A 214 -12.59 -4.96 23.54
C GLU A 214 -12.95 -6.45 23.58
N ILE A 215 -13.54 -6.90 24.69
CA ILE A 215 -13.95 -8.30 24.93
C ILE A 215 -15.21 -8.68 24.10
N THR A 216 -15.80 -7.73 23.37
CA THR A 216 -17.17 -7.78 22.81
C THR A 216 -17.32 -8.57 21.50
N GLY A 217 -16.32 -9.34 21.06
CA GLY A 217 -16.41 -10.14 19.83
C GLY A 217 -16.38 -9.31 18.54
N ALA A 218 -16.07 -8.01 18.62
CA ALA A 218 -15.83 -7.18 17.45
C ALA A 218 -14.56 -7.60 16.71
N TRP A 219 -14.59 -7.61 15.37
CA TRP A 219 -13.45 -7.99 14.52
C TRP A 219 -12.33 -6.94 14.50
N PHE A 220 -12.54 -5.77 15.11
CA PHE A 220 -11.53 -4.74 15.30
C PHE A 220 -11.84 -3.94 16.58
N SER A 221 -10.84 -3.23 17.10
CA SER A 221 -10.96 -2.16 18.09
C SER A 221 -10.11 -0.97 17.65
N ALA A 222 -10.50 0.26 17.99
CA ALA A 222 -9.80 1.44 17.49
C ALA A 222 -9.82 2.60 18.49
N THR A 223 -8.72 3.33 18.56
CA THR A 223 -8.64 4.70 19.08
C THR A 223 -8.56 5.68 17.91
N SER A 224 -8.33 6.96 18.21
CA SER A 224 -8.06 7.95 17.16
C SER A 224 -6.69 7.78 16.50
N ARG A 225 -5.79 6.93 17.03
CA ARG A 225 -4.40 6.79 16.56
C ARG A 225 -3.93 5.35 16.40
N ALA A 226 -4.75 4.39 16.75
CA ALA A 226 -4.40 2.98 16.70
C ALA A 226 -5.63 2.14 16.35
N VAL A 227 -5.40 1.06 15.62
CA VAL A 227 -6.43 0.09 15.23
C VAL A 227 -5.86 -1.30 15.46
N ASP A 228 -6.60 -2.11 16.20
CA ASP A 228 -6.35 -3.53 16.36
C ASP A 228 -7.39 -4.32 15.57
N VAL A 229 -6.93 -5.35 14.89
CA VAL A 229 -7.70 -6.24 14.03
C VAL A 229 -7.63 -7.66 14.57
N ARG A 230 -8.78 -8.31 14.65
CA ARG A 230 -8.93 -9.72 15.01
C ARG A 230 -9.18 -10.55 13.76
N PRO A 231 -8.14 -11.18 13.18
CA PRO A 231 -8.31 -12.13 12.09
C PRO A 231 -9.15 -13.33 12.52
N MET A 232 -9.76 -14.01 11.55
CA MET A 232 -10.49 -15.25 11.81
C MET A 232 -9.55 -16.37 12.24
N CYS A 233 -8.32 -16.37 11.73
CA CYS A 233 -7.26 -17.30 12.08
C CYS A 233 -5.98 -16.57 12.49
N GLN A 234 -5.23 -17.13 13.44
CA GLN A 234 -3.89 -16.63 13.77
C GLN A 234 -2.88 -16.97 12.67
N LEU A 235 -3.03 -18.17 12.11
CA LEU A 235 -2.21 -18.69 11.04
C LEU A 235 -3.10 -19.43 10.03
N PRO A 236 -2.73 -19.51 8.75
CA PRO A 236 -1.77 -18.67 8.03
C PRO A 236 -1.93 -17.16 8.31
N GLU A 237 -0.82 -16.43 8.32
CA GLU A 237 -0.81 -15.02 8.72
C GLU A 237 -1.66 -14.16 7.76
N PRO A 238 -2.54 -13.27 8.28
CA PRO A 238 -3.36 -12.40 7.46
C PRO A 238 -2.52 -11.33 6.76
N GLY A 239 -3.04 -10.81 5.65
CA GLY A 239 -2.47 -9.67 4.95
C GLY A 239 -3.09 -8.35 5.42
N ILE A 240 -2.33 -7.27 5.35
CA ILE A 240 -2.81 -5.90 5.52
C ILE A 240 -2.28 -5.02 4.40
N ARG A 241 -3.17 -4.28 3.75
CA ARG A 241 -2.83 -3.29 2.73
C ARG A 241 -3.22 -1.90 3.19
N PHE A 242 -2.25 -0.99 3.21
CA PHE A 242 -2.47 0.42 3.46
C PHE A 242 -2.60 1.16 2.13
N GLU A 243 -3.55 2.09 2.05
CA GLU A 243 -3.80 2.91 0.87
C GLU A 243 -4.04 4.35 1.29
N LEU A 244 -3.32 5.31 0.73
CA LEU A 244 -3.60 6.75 0.84
C LEU A 244 -4.28 7.20 -0.44
N TRP A 245 -5.41 7.88 -0.32
CA TRP A 245 -6.18 8.47 -1.41
C TRP A 245 -6.21 9.99 -1.26
N ALA A 246 -6.26 10.70 -2.38
CA ALA A 246 -6.34 12.14 -2.46
C ALA A 246 -7.72 12.64 -2.01
N ASP A 247 -8.76 11.86 -2.31
CA ASP A 247 -10.15 12.09 -1.97
C ASP A 247 -10.78 10.77 -1.50
N ALA A 248 -12.06 10.81 -1.12
CA ALA A 248 -12.79 9.62 -0.72
C ALA A 248 -12.70 8.50 -1.78
N PRO A 249 -12.30 7.26 -1.40
CA PRO A 249 -12.17 6.15 -2.33
C PRO A 249 -13.55 5.76 -2.92
N PRO A 250 -13.59 5.13 -4.11
CA PRO A 250 -14.83 4.64 -4.69
C PRO A 250 -15.53 3.65 -3.76
N GLY A 251 -16.88 3.71 -3.75
CA GLY A 251 -17.72 2.95 -2.83
C GLY A 251 -17.84 1.45 -3.13
N ASP A 252 -17.72 1.07 -4.40
CA ASP A 252 -17.73 -0.33 -4.83
C ASP A 252 -16.29 -0.87 -4.79
N VAL A 253 -16.03 -1.77 -3.86
CA VAL A 253 -14.67 -2.24 -3.58
C VAL A 253 -14.57 -3.74 -3.69
N LEU A 254 -14.26 -4.21 -4.89
CA LEU A 254 -13.87 -5.59 -5.11
C LEU A 254 -12.35 -5.73 -4.91
N HIS A 255 -11.93 -6.74 -4.17
CA HIS A 255 -10.55 -7.22 -4.19
C HIS A 255 -10.55 -8.59 -4.87
N THR A 256 -9.86 -8.71 -6.00
CA THR A 256 -9.85 -9.93 -6.84
C THR A 256 -11.24 -10.51 -7.17
N GLY A 257 -12.27 -9.65 -7.23
CA GLY A 257 -13.66 -10.06 -7.49
C GLY A 257 -14.50 -10.32 -6.22
N ASP A 258 -13.89 -10.29 -5.03
CA ASP A 258 -14.59 -10.49 -3.75
C ASP A 258 -15.06 -9.17 -3.14
N GLU A 259 -16.27 -9.14 -2.61
CA GLU A 259 -16.78 -8.06 -1.76
C GLU A 259 -16.20 -8.15 -0.33
N PRO A 260 -16.08 -7.03 0.40
CA PRO A 260 -15.62 -7.06 1.78
C PRO A 260 -16.67 -7.76 2.67
N GLU A 261 -16.24 -8.78 3.40
CA GLU A 261 -17.08 -9.48 4.39
C GLU A 261 -17.37 -8.58 5.60
N VAL A 262 -16.44 -7.68 5.92
CA VAL A 262 -16.57 -6.70 6.99
C VAL A 262 -16.01 -5.35 6.57
N GLN A 263 -16.62 -4.27 7.06
CA GLN A 263 -16.17 -2.90 6.78
C GLN A 263 -16.48 -1.95 7.93
N LYS A 264 -15.61 -0.95 8.13
CA LYS A 264 -15.81 0.13 9.09
C LYS A 264 -15.19 1.44 8.59
N ARG A 265 -15.91 2.55 8.79
CA ARG A 265 -15.35 3.89 8.64
C ARG A 265 -15.14 4.53 10.02
N LEU A 266 -13.98 5.15 10.21
CA LEU A 266 -13.61 5.86 11.43
C LEU A 266 -12.69 7.04 11.10
N LYS A 267 -12.36 7.87 12.11
CA LYS A 267 -11.35 8.93 11.99
C LYS A 267 -10.03 8.43 12.55
N PHE A 268 -8.94 8.79 11.90
CA PHE A 268 -7.59 8.40 12.29
C PHE A 268 -6.65 9.61 12.22
N GLN A 269 -5.83 9.79 13.24
CA GLN A 269 -4.92 10.92 13.39
C GLN A 269 -3.49 10.43 13.25
N VAL A 270 -2.71 11.13 12.43
CA VAL A 270 -1.28 10.89 12.27
C VAL A 270 -0.50 12.11 12.75
N THR A 271 0.52 11.90 13.56
CA THR A 271 1.34 12.98 14.12
C THR A 271 2.76 12.97 13.57
N GLN A 272 3.37 11.80 13.37
CA GLN A 272 4.78 11.70 12.96
C GLN A 272 5.01 11.50 11.47
N GLY A 273 3.94 11.20 10.71
CA GLY A 273 4.06 10.98 9.27
C GLY A 273 4.24 9.52 8.88
N SER A 274 4.06 8.60 9.83
CA SER A 274 4.41 7.19 9.69
C SER A 274 3.48 6.32 10.55
N ILE A 275 3.13 5.16 10.00
CA ILE A 275 2.32 4.14 10.63
C ILE A 275 3.20 2.91 10.87
N ALA A 276 3.21 2.41 12.09
CA ALA A 276 3.80 1.12 12.43
C ALA A 276 2.75 0.01 12.34
N LEU A 277 3.21 -1.20 12.04
CA LEU A 277 2.47 -2.43 12.23
C LEU A 277 2.89 -3.05 13.57
N TYR A 278 1.99 -3.76 14.25
CA TYR A 278 2.27 -4.32 15.56
C TYR A 278 1.52 -5.61 15.81
N ALA A 279 2.17 -6.52 16.52
CA ALA A 279 1.51 -7.62 17.17
C ALA A 279 2.05 -7.82 18.58
N VAL A 280 1.14 -8.14 19.50
CA VAL A 280 1.43 -8.24 20.94
C VAL A 280 2.61 -9.16 21.23
N ALA A 281 2.73 -10.27 20.50
CA ALA A 281 3.80 -11.25 20.70
C ALA A 281 5.06 -10.99 19.87
N ALA A 282 4.94 -10.26 18.75
CA ALA A 282 6.03 -10.07 17.79
C ALA A 282 6.73 -8.71 17.90
N GLY A 283 6.13 -7.77 18.64
CA GLY A 283 6.60 -6.40 18.75
C GLY A 283 6.09 -5.52 17.60
N SER A 284 6.74 -4.37 17.42
CA SER A 284 6.38 -3.39 16.39
C SER A 284 7.33 -3.45 15.19
N GLU A 285 6.75 -3.32 14.01
CA GLU A 285 7.43 -3.06 12.75
C GLU A 285 7.24 -1.59 12.38
N PRO A 286 8.24 -0.74 12.68
CA PRO A 286 8.13 0.67 12.40
C PRO A 286 8.24 1.00 10.91
N GLY A 287 7.61 2.09 10.48
CA GLY A 287 7.68 2.58 9.09
C GLY A 287 6.93 1.73 8.07
N ALA A 288 5.95 0.93 8.51
CA ALA A 288 5.15 0.07 7.65
C ALA A 288 4.40 0.87 6.56
N PHE A 289 3.98 2.10 6.84
CA PHE A 289 3.37 2.98 5.84
C PHE A 289 3.61 4.46 6.11
N SER A 290 4.03 5.20 5.08
CA SER A 290 4.18 6.66 5.17
C SER A 290 2.86 7.37 4.90
N LEU A 291 2.39 8.14 5.86
CA LEU A 291 1.13 8.87 5.80
C LEU A 291 1.38 10.26 6.40
N PRO A 292 1.30 11.38 5.66
CA PRO A 292 1.66 12.70 6.19
C PRO A 292 0.93 13.06 7.50
N PRO A 293 1.51 13.86 8.40
CA PRO A 293 0.81 14.30 9.60
C PRO A 293 -0.52 15.00 9.26
N GLY A 294 -1.60 14.64 9.95
CA GLY A 294 -2.93 15.17 9.66
C GLY A 294 -4.06 14.30 10.21
N GLY A 295 -5.28 14.82 10.08
CA GLY A 295 -6.51 14.06 10.30
C GLY A 295 -6.93 13.34 9.02
N TYR A 296 -7.36 12.09 9.15
CA TYR A 296 -7.78 11.24 8.05
C TYR A 296 -9.12 10.60 8.36
N HIS A 297 -9.92 10.43 7.31
CA HIS A 297 -10.90 9.37 7.31
C HIS A 297 -10.20 8.05 7.02
N LEU A 298 -10.54 7.01 7.79
CA LEU A 298 -10.08 5.65 7.60
C LEU A 298 -11.27 4.75 7.24
N HIS A 299 -11.17 4.04 6.12
CA HIS A 299 -12.06 2.94 5.75
C HIS A 299 -11.30 1.62 5.86
N LEU A 300 -11.64 0.83 6.87
CA LEU A 300 -11.09 -0.49 7.12
C LEU A 300 -12.01 -1.55 6.52
N LEU A 301 -11.44 -2.45 5.73
CA LEU A 301 -12.14 -3.50 4.98
C LEU A 301 -11.50 -4.85 5.32
N GLY A 302 -12.29 -5.92 5.37
CA GLY A 302 -11.79 -7.29 5.54
C GLY A 302 -12.39 -8.23 4.50
N TYR A 303 -11.54 -9.03 3.86
CA TYR A 303 -11.85 -9.93 2.75
C TYR A 303 -11.44 -11.36 3.09
N ARG A 304 -12.20 -12.33 2.56
CA ARG A 304 -11.88 -13.77 2.63
C ARG A 304 -11.63 -14.28 4.06
N ARG A 305 -12.25 -13.66 5.06
CA ARG A 305 -12.07 -14.04 6.47
C ARG A 305 -12.75 -15.37 6.73
N SER A 306 -13.93 -15.57 6.14
CA SER A 306 -14.78 -16.75 6.34
C SER A 306 -14.18 -18.06 5.81
N ILE A 307 -13.33 -18.00 4.78
CA ILE A 307 -12.69 -19.19 4.19
C ILE A 307 -11.45 -19.64 4.96
N MET A 308 -10.81 -18.73 5.70
CA MET A 308 -9.51 -18.97 6.34
C MET A 308 -9.52 -20.12 7.36
N PRO A 309 -10.54 -20.30 8.23
CA PRO A 309 -10.62 -21.44 9.14
C PRO A 309 -10.68 -22.80 8.43
N THR A 310 -11.25 -22.83 7.22
CA THR A 310 -11.30 -24.06 6.42
C THR A 310 -9.91 -24.39 5.87
N ILE A 311 -9.21 -23.40 5.32
CA ILE A 311 -7.85 -23.55 4.80
C ILE A 311 -6.89 -23.98 5.91
N GLU A 312 -6.91 -23.31 7.07
CA GLU A 312 -6.07 -23.66 8.22
C GLU A 312 -6.30 -25.11 8.66
N LYS A 313 -7.58 -25.52 8.79
CA LYS A 313 -7.94 -26.89 9.15
C LYS A 313 -7.43 -27.92 8.14
N GLU A 314 -7.50 -27.62 6.85
CA GLU A 314 -7.00 -28.49 5.78
C GLU A 314 -5.47 -28.64 5.79
N LEU A 315 -4.74 -27.54 6.05
CA LEU A 315 -3.29 -27.57 6.19
C LEU A 315 -2.86 -28.45 7.38
N TYR A 316 -3.51 -28.28 8.53
CA TYR A 316 -3.25 -29.14 9.70
C TYR A 316 -3.62 -30.60 9.46
N ALA A 317 -4.75 -30.88 8.80
CA ALA A 317 -5.18 -32.25 8.49
C ALA A 317 -4.19 -32.99 7.58
N ARG A 318 -3.38 -32.25 6.82
CA ARG A 318 -2.33 -32.76 5.93
C ARG A 318 -0.93 -32.70 6.56
N GLU A 319 -0.84 -32.34 7.84
CA GLU A 319 0.42 -32.21 8.59
C GLU A 319 1.41 -31.20 7.97
N ILE A 320 0.91 -30.18 7.27
CA ILE A 320 1.75 -29.10 6.72
C ILE A 320 2.17 -28.16 7.84
N SER A 321 3.47 -27.92 7.99
CA SER A 321 4.04 -27.05 9.01
C SER A 321 3.93 -25.56 8.60
N PRO A 322 3.77 -24.62 9.54
CA PRO A 322 3.88 -23.18 9.27
C PRO A 322 5.20 -22.74 8.60
N LEU A 323 6.24 -23.56 8.67
CA LEU A 323 7.52 -23.28 8.01
C LEU A 323 7.56 -23.72 6.53
N ASP A 324 6.61 -24.54 6.08
CA ASP A 324 6.57 -25.10 4.74
C ASP A 324 6.08 -24.08 3.70
N ASP A 325 6.59 -24.18 2.47
CA ASP A 325 6.24 -23.27 1.38
C ASP A 325 4.76 -23.35 1.00
N GLU A 326 4.11 -24.50 1.24
CA GLU A 326 2.67 -24.63 1.05
C GLU A 326 1.87 -23.77 2.04
N TRP A 327 2.29 -23.71 3.30
CA TRP A 327 1.68 -22.82 4.29
C TRP A 327 1.88 -21.36 3.92
N LYS A 328 3.12 -20.98 3.58
CA LYS A 328 3.46 -19.61 3.19
C LYS A 328 2.70 -19.11 1.98
N ARG A 329 2.34 -20.00 1.03
CA ARG A 329 1.49 -19.66 -0.12
C ARG A 329 0.07 -19.23 0.26
N THR A 330 -0.37 -19.54 1.47
CA THR A 330 -1.71 -19.17 1.97
C THR A 330 -1.68 -17.92 2.88
N GLU A 331 -0.50 -17.42 3.27
CA GLU A 331 -0.36 -16.14 3.95
C GLU A 331 -0.90 -15.00 3.08
N GLY A 332 -1.57 -14.03 3.70
CA GLY A 332 -2.23 -12.93 2.99
C GLY A 332 -3.56 -13.28 2.32
N THR A 333 -4.03 -14.53 2.42
CA THR A 333 -5.34 -14.93 1.86
C THR A 333 -6.48 -14.21 2.56
N GLU A 334 -6.56 -14.30 3.89
CA GLU A 334 -7.35 -13.36 4.68
C GLU A 334 -6.69 -11.99 4.57
N LEU A 335 -7.40 -11.00 4.00
CA LEU A 335 -6.82 -9.69 3.68
C LEU A 335 -7.62 -8.58 4.32
N TYR A 336 -6.90 -7.64 4.93
CA TYR A 336 -7.44 -6.38 5.41
C TYR A 336 -6.93 -5.22 4.56
N VAL A 337 -7.76 -4.21 4.34
CA VAL A 337 -7.38 -3.00 3.62
C VAL A 337 -7.74 -1.77 4.44
N ALA A 338 -6.75 -0.94 4.75
CA ALA A 338 -6.87 0.32 5.47
C ALA A 338 -6.69 1.49 4.50
N ARG A 339 -7.79 2.17 4.15
CA ARG A 339 -7.80 3.31 3.22
C ARG A 339 -7.92 4.63 3.94
N PHE A 340 -6.95 5.50 3.72
CA PHE A 340 -6.89 6.84 4.28
C PHE A 340 -7.21 7.88 3.21
N TRP A 341 -7.97 8.91 3.55
CA TRP A 341 -8.02 10.15 2.78
C TRP A 341 -8.11 11.34 3.72
N PRO A 342 -7.50 12.49 3.37
CA PRO A 342 -7.44 13.64 4.25
C PRO A 342 -8.83 14.08 4.73
N GLU A 343 -8.94 14.36 6.02
CA GLU A 343 -10.02 15.18 6.54
C GLU A 343 -9.72 16.61 6.11
N HIS A 344 -10.30 17.07 5.01
CA HIS A 344 -10.16 18.46 4.63
C HIS A 344 -10.85 19.31 5.70
N ASP A 345 -10.08 20.21 6.32
CA ASP A 345 -10.55 21.30 7.18
C ASP A 345 -11.26 22.37 6.32
N ASN A 346 -12.15 21.92 5.44
CA ASN A 346 -13.16 22.74 4.83
C ASN A 346 -14.19 22.94 5.94
N GLY A 347 -14.27 24.15 6.49
CA GLY A 347 -15.30 24.49 7.47
C GLY A 347 -16.62 23.84 7.09
N GLU A 348 -17.06 22.91 7.94
CA GLU A 348 -18.25 22.07 7.85
C GLU A 348 -18.94 22.00 6.46
N PRO A 349 -18.94 20.83 5.79
CA PRO A 349 -20.20 20.26 5.38
C PRO A 349 -20.82 19.63 6.63
N GLU A 350 -21.63 20.42 7.32
CA GLU A 350 -22.59 19.96 8.29
C GLU A 350 -23.30 18.72 7.71
N ALA A 351 -23.23 17.62 8.47
CA ALA A 351 -23.82 16.31 8.19
C ALA A 351 -23.15 15.47 7.08
N ALA A 352 -22.25 14.57 7.49
CA ALA A 352 -22.48 13.17 7.17
C ALA A 352 -23.89 12.86 7.72
N GLN A 353 -24.90 13.00 6.86
CA GLN A 353 -26.29 12.78 7.23
C GLN A 353 -26.40 11.38 7.82
N GLN A 354 -26.33 11.29 9.14
CA GLN A 354 -27.13 10.35 9.91
C GLN A 354 -28.55 10.62 9.45
N TRP A 355 -28.99 9.92 8.40
CA TRP A 355 -30.37 9.99 7.99
C TRP A 355 -31.17 9.52 9.19
N GLU A 356 -31.96 10.45 9.74
CA GLU A 356 -32.97 10.16 10.75
C GLU A 356 -33.65 8.83 10.41
N PRO A 357 -33.79 7.89 11.37
CA PRO A 357 -34.38 6.56 11.12
C PRO A 357 -35.73 6.65 10.38
N ASP A 358 -36.46 7.73 10.63
CA ASP A 358 -37.74 8.04 10.00
C ASP A 358 -37.62 8.39 8.50
N ARG A 359 -36.56 9.10 8.10
CA ARG A 359 -36.30 9.40 6.68
C ARG A 359 -35.94 8.12 5.93
N LEU A 360 -35.10 7.27 6.49
CA LEU A 360 -34.77 5.97 5.91
C LEU A 360 -36.02 5.09 5.72
N LYS A 361 -36.92 5.11 6.70
CA LYS A 361 -38.20 4.40 6.62
C LYS A 361 -39.12 4.97 5.54
N ALA A 362 -39.17 6.29 5.39
CA ALA A 362 -39.93 6.97 4.34
C ALA A 362 -39.42 6.61 2.94
N ILE A 363 -38.10 6.67 2.72
CA ILE A 363 -37.47 6.32 1.43
C ILE A 363 -37.75 4.86 1.06
N ARG A 364 -37.60 3.91 2.00
CA ARG A 364 -37.89 2.49 1.73
C ARG A 364 -39.36 2.25 1.40
N THR A 365 -40.27 2.92 2.11
CA THR A 365 -41.71 2.80 1.86
C THR A 365 -42.07 3.34 0.49
N TRP A 366 -41.53 4.50 0.12
CA TRP A 366 -41.70 5.10 -1.19
C TRP A 366 -41.13 4.20 -2.30
N ALA A 367 -39.91 3.69 -2.13
CA ALA A 367 -39.25 2.83 -3.13
C ALA A 367 -40.05 1.55 -3.40
N LYS A 368 -40.54 0.87 -2.35
CA LYS A 368 -41.42 -0.31 -2.48
C LYS A 368 -42.74 0.02 -3.19
N THR A 369 -43.34 1.17 -2.88
CA THR A 369 -44.58 1.62 -3.50
C THR A 369 -44.40 1.89 -5.01
N ASN A 370 -43.19 2.29 -5.42
CA ASN A 370 -42.82 2.54 -6.81
C ASN A 370 -42.19 1.31 -7.51
N GLY A 371 -42.24 0.14 -6.89
CA GLY A 371 -41.73 -1.11 -7.48
C GLY A 371 -40.20 -1.21 -7.56
N LEU A 372 -39.46 -0.37 -6.83
CA LEU A 372 -38.00 -0.42 -6.77
C LEU A 372 -37.53 -1.47 -5.77
N ALA A 373 -36.54 -2.28 -6.17
CA ALA A 373 -35.91 -3.24 -5.29
C ALA A 373 -35.05 -2.51 -4.24
N VAL A 374 -35.46 -2.60 -2.97
CA VAL A 374 -34.74 -2.02 -1.83
C VAL A 374 -34.78 -2.98 -0.65
N ASN A 375 -33.67 -3.08 0.07
CA ASN A 375 -33.55 -3.94 1.25
C ASN A 375 -34.42 -3.43 2.41
N ASP A 376 -34.90 -4.35 3.26
CA ASP A 376 -35.73 -4.03 4.43
C ASP A 376 -34.96 -3.29 5.53
N SER A 377 -33.64 -3.51 5.61
CA SER A 377 -32.72 -2.89 6.55
C SER A 377 -31.37 -2.62 5.87
N GLY A 378 -30.51 -1.82 6.51
CA GLY A 378 -29.19 -1.47 5.97
C GLY A 378 -29.20 -0.28 5.00
N PRO A 379 -28.05 0.03 4.36
CA PRO A 379 -27.92 1.20 3.49
C PRO A 379 -28.84 1.11 2.27
N ILE A 380 -29.44 2.24 1.90
CA ILE A 380 -30.28 2.37 0.70
C ILE A 380 -29.38 2.80 -0.46
N PRO A 381 -29.49 2.19 -1.67
CA PRO A 381 -28.74 2.61 -2.84
C PRO A 381 -28.88 4.12 -3.10
N PRO A 382 -27.77 4.87 -3.33
CA PRO A 382 -27.80 6.33 -3.51
C PRO A 382 -28.72 6.79 -4.65
N THR A 383 -28.87 5.96 -5.69
CA THR A 383 -29.78 6.22 -6.82
C THR A 383 -31.25 6.28 -6.40
N ILE A 384 -31.69 5.43 -5.47
CA ILE A 384 -33.07 5.43 -4.94
C ILE A 384 -33.32 6.68 -4.09
N ILE A 385 -32.30 7.15 -3.37
CA ILE A 385 -32.38 8.34 -2.52
C ILE A 385 -32.51 9.59 -3.40
N ALA A 386 -31.68 9.71 -4.44
CA ALA A 386 -31.77 10.80 -5.40
C ALA A 386 -33.14 10.84 -6.11
N GLN A 387 -33.71 9.67 -6.43
CA GLN A 387 -35.06 9.59 -7.02
C GLN A 387 -36.16 10.00 -6.03
N TYR A 388 -36.03 9.62 -4.75
CA TYR A 388 -36.96 10.03 -3.69
C TYR A 388 -36.94 11.55 -3.49
N ASP A 389 -35.74 12.14 -3.42
CA ASP A 389 -35.56 13.59 -3.22
C ASP A 389 -36.04 14.38 -4.44
N ALA A 390 -35.95 13.83 -5.65
CA ALA A 390 -36.52 14.43 -6.85
C ALA A 390 -38.06 14.33 -6.92
N ALA A 391 -38.67 13.33 -6.26
CA ALA A 391 -40.11 13.06 -6.29
C ALA A 391 -40.88 13.73 -5.14
N THR A 392 -40.18 14.18 -4.09
CA THR A 392 -40.78 14.71 -2.86
C THR A 392 -40.17 16.09 -2.57
N PRO A 393 -40.92 17.19 -2.74
CA PRO A 393 -40.39 18.55 -2.60
C PRO A 393 -40.06 18.97 -1.16
#